data_AF-A0A497DK03-F1
#
_entry.id   AF-A0A497DK03-F1
#
_cell.length_a   1.000
_cell.length_b   1.000
_cell.length_c   1.000
_cell.angle_alpha   90.00
_cell.angle_beta   90.00
_cell.angle_gamma   90.00
#
_symmetry.space_group_name_H-M   'P 1'
#
loop_
_entity.id
_entity.type
_entity.pdbx_description
1 polymer ?
#
loop_
_entity_poly.entity_id
_entity_poly.type
_entity_poly.pdbx_seq_one_letter_code
_entity_poly.pdbx_strand_id
1 'polypeptide(L)'
;MKKSIFILLSSIFLLTACNEVHLTMKDSGKTIKASPGTLISIALVSNRSTGNSWRNIGYDHAVIKSAGDPEYKKNEKGLVGAPGEVVFTFKALNNGQTNLVMEYGSSHNTNKETLKKFRVKIVVE
;
A
#
# COMPACT_ATOMS: atom_id res chain seq x y z
N MET A 1 24.48 44.21 -37.91
CA MET A 1 24.57 44.43 -36.44
C MET A 1 23.14 44.58 -35.94
N LYS A 2 22.53 43.81 -35.03
CA LYS A 2 22.93 42.78 -34.08
C LYS A 2 21.79 41.75 -33.99
N LYS A 3 22.17 40.52 -33.65
CA LYS A 3 21.36 39.32 -33.42
C LYS A 3 20.34 39.56 -32.30
N SER A 4 19.17 38.93 -32.37
CA SER A 4 18.49 38.42 -31.17
C SER A 4 17.52 37.29 -31.53
N ILE A 5 18.02 36.08 -31.30
CA ILE A 5 17.26 34.85 -31.21
C ILE A 5 16.54 34.89 -29.87
N PHE A 6 15.21 34.86 -29.88
CA PHE A 6 14.40 34.63 -28.68
C PHE A 6 14.14 33.12 -28.59
N ILE A 7 14.92 32.44 -27.75
CA ILE A 7 14.66 31.05 -27.36
C ILE A 7 13.50 31.10 -26.37
N LEU A 8 12.31 30.68 -26.79
CA LEU A 8 11.19 30.41 -25.91
C LEU A 8 11.53 29.13 -25.12
N LEU A 9 12.05 29.28 -23.91
CA LEU A 9 12.29 28.18 -22.99
C LEU A 9 10.93 27.70 -22.46
N SER A 10 10.30 26.77 -23.17
CA SER A 10 9.10 26.07 -22.71
C SER A 10 9.47 25.22 -21.50
N SER A 11 9.22 25.76 -20.30
CA SER A 11 9.33 25.04 -19.05
C SER A 11 8.19 24.01 -18.99
N ILE A 12 8.46 22.79 -19.47
CA ILE A 12 7.57 21.65 -19.29
C ILE A 12 7.57 21.31 -17.80
N PHE A 13 6.54 21.77 -17.10
CA PHE A 13 6.19 21.30 -15.77
C PHE A 13 5.65 19.87 -15.95
N LEU A 14 6.51 18.86 -15.83
CA LEU A 14 6.09 17.47 -15.69
C LEU A 14 5.44 17.32 -14.31
N LEU A 15 4.15 17.59 -14.22
CA LEU A 15 3.31 17.10 -13.13
C LEU A 15 3.24 15.58 -13.28
N THR A 16 4.25 14.88 -12.76
CA THR A 16 4.17 13.43 -12.57
C THR A 16 3.07 13.17 -11.55
N ALA A 17 1.87 12.86 -12.03
CA ALA A 17 0.81 12.35 -11.17
C ALA A 17 1.34 11.07 -10.51
N CYS A 18 1.51 11.12 -9.19
CA CYS A 18 1.82 9.92 -8.41
C CYS A 18 0.58 9.03 -8.49
N ASN A 19 0.61 8.00 -9.34
CA ASN A 19 -0.47 7.02 -9.41
C ASN A 19 -0.42 6.16 -8.15
N GLU A 20 -1.31 6.44 -7.21
CA GLU A 20 -1.48 5.69 -5.97
C GLU A 20 -2.91 5.17 -5.86
N VAL A 21 -3.04 3.91 -5.44
CA VAL A 21 -4.32 3.24 -5.14
C VAL A 21 -4.39 3.05 -3.63
N HIS A 22 -5.40 3.63 -3.00
CA HIS A 22 -5.65 3.46 -1.57
C HIS A 22 -6.72 2.40 -1.33
N LEU A 23 -6.38 1.41 -0.52
CA LEU A 23 -7.23 0.29 -0.15
C LEU A 23 -7.44 0.28 1.36
N THR A 24 -8.63 -0.13 1.75
CA THR A 24 -9.02 -0.33 3.15
C THR A 24 -9.58 -1.73 3.34
N MET A 25 -9.95 -2.07 4.57
CA MET A 25 -10.65 -3.35 4.83
C MET A 25 -11.91 -3.55 3.97
N LYS A 26 -12.57 -2.47 3.52
CA LYS A 26 -13.76 -2.53 2.64
C LYS A 26 -13.45 -3.04 1.24
N ASP A 27 -12.18 -3.09 0.86
CA ASP A 27 -11.71 -3.56 -0.45
C ASP A 27 -11.32 -5.03 -0.44
N SER A 28 -11.35 -5.68 0.73
CA SER A 28 -11.11 -7.12 0.83
C SER A 28 -12.10 -7.89 -0.06
N GLY A 29 -11.58 -8.85 -0.82
CA GLY A 29 -12.29 -9.64 -1.82
C GLY A 29 -12.27 -9.06 -3.23
N LYS A 30 -11.84 -7.80 -3.42
CA LYS A 30 -11.85 -7.14 -4.73
C LYS A 30 -10.66 -7.53 -5.62
N THR A 31 -10.82 -7.27 -6.91
CA THR A 31 -9.72 -7.22 -7.89
C THR A 31 -9.32 -5.78 -8.12
N ILE A 32 -8.02 -5.49 -7.99
CA ILE A 32 -7.41 -4.18 -8.15
C ILE A 32 -6.56 -4.21 -9.42
N LYS A 33 -6.84 -3.30 -10.33
CA LYS A 33 -6.04 -3.09 -11.54
C LYS A 33 -5.04 -1.96 -11.29
N ALA A 34 -3.80 -2.15 -11.70
CA ALA A 34 -2.73 -1.18 -11.56
C ALA A 34 -1.80 -1.23 -12.77
N SER A 35 -1.16 -0.11 -13.10
CA SER A 35 -0.09 -0.09 -14.10
C SER A 35 1.28 -0.23 -13.43
N PRO A 36 2.31 -0.71 -14.13
CA PRO A 36 3.69 -0.72 -13.62
C PRO A 36 4.09 0.62 -13.02
N GLY A 37 4.69 0.59 -11.83
CA GLY A 37 5.08 1.79 -11.08
C GLY A 37 4.03 2.35 -10.12
N THR A 38 2.76 1.94 -10.22
CA THR A 38 1.69 2.35 -9.30
C THR A 38 2.00 1.95 -7.86
N LEU A 39 1.79 2.87 -6.91
CA LEU A 39 1.83 2.57 -5.48
C LEU A 39 0.45 2.06 -5.02
N ILE A 40 0.44 1.00 -4.22
CA ILE A 40 -0.75 0.41 -3.64
C ILE A 40 -0.61 0.52 -2.13
N SER A 41 -1.38 1.41 -1.53
CA SER A 41 -1.36 1.73 -0.11
C SER A 41 -2.56 1.10 0.58
N ILE A 42 -2.31 0.28 1.60
CA ILE A 42 -3.33 -0.54 2.26
C ILE A 42 -3.38 -0.15 3.73
N ALA A 43 -4.43 0.57 4.12
CA ALA A 43 -4.67 1.01 5.49
C ALA A 43 -5.60 0.03 6.21
N LEU A 44 -5.06 -0.65 7.23
CA LEU A 44 -5.80 -1.63 8.02
C LEU A 44 -5.82 -1.24 9.50
N VAL A 45 -7.02 -1.21 10.09
CA VAL A 45 -7.19 -0.93 11.52
C VAL A 45 -6.38 -1.95 12.35
N SER A 46 -5.60 -1.44 13.29
CA SER A 46 -4.70 -2.23 14.15
C SER A 46 -4.63 -1.64 15.56
N ASN A 47 -4.77 -2.51 16.57
CA ASN A 47 -4.61 -2.13 17.97
C ASN A 47 -3.39 -2.82 18.60
N ARG A 48 -2.23 -2.16 18.58
CA ARG A 48 -0.96 -2.73 19.06
C ARG A 48 -0.97 -3.05 20.56
N SER A 49 -1.81 -2.41 21.37
CA SER A 49 -1.90 -2.70 22.81
C SER A 49 -2.43 -4.11 23.11
N THR A 50 -3.07 -4.76 22.14
CA THR A 50 -3.61 -6.11 22.29
C THR A 50 -2.62 -7.23 21.99
N GLY A 51 -1.38 -6.91 21.60
CA GLY A 51 -0.38 -7.91 21.19
C GLY A 51 -0.72 -8.61 19.86
N ASN A 52 -1.55 -7.98 19.03
CA ASN A 52 -1.92 -8.46 17.70
C ASN A 52 -1.30 -7.59 16.61
N SER A 53 -0.96 -8.21 15.48
CA SER A 53 -0.39 -7.54 14.31
C SER A 53 -0.92 -8.13 13.01
N TRP A 54 -0.93 -7.28 11.98
CA TRP A 54 -1.09 -7.70 10.59
C TRP A 54 0.22 -8.26 10.07
N ARG A 55 0.15 -9.36 9.34
CA ARG A 55 1.29 -9.97 8.64
C ARG A 55 0.87 -10.36 7.22
N ASN A 56 1.75 -10.18 6.24
CA ASN A 56 1.55 -10.72 4.91
C ASN A 56 1.79 -12.24 4.96
N ILE A 57 0.92 -12.99 4.29
CA ILE A 57 1.01 -14.46 4.22
C ILE A 57 1.49 -14.91 2.83
N GLY A 58 1.26 -14.12 1.79
CA GLY A 58 1.79 -14.41 0.46
C GLY A 58 1.39 -13.39 -0.58
N TYR A 59 2.28 -13.22 -1.55
CA TYR A 59 2.08 -12.54 -2.84
C TYR A 59 3.26 -12.89 -3.75
N ASP A 60 3.13 -12.58 -5.04
CA ASP A 60 4.19 -12.78 -6.03
C ASP A 60 5.08 -11.52 -6.07
N HIS A 61 6.32 -11.69 -5.61
CA HIS A 61 7.32 -10.62 -5.54
C HIS A 61 7.79 -10.11 -6.91
N ALA A 62 7.53 -10.86 -8.00
CA ALA A 62 7.79 -10.41 -9.35
C ALA A 62 6.68 -9.48 -9.87
N VAL A 63 5.45 -9.58 -9.35
CA VAL A 63 4.30 -8.75 -9.77
C VAL A 63 4.21 -7.47 -8.94
N ILE A 64 4.36 -7.58 -7.61
CA ILE A 64 4.39 -6.44 -6.69
C ILE A 64 5.51 -6.60 -5.67
N LYS A 65 5.99 -5.50 -5.09
CA LYS A 65 6.99 -5.54 -4.01
C LYS A 65 6.65 -4.55 -2.91
N SER A 66 6.89 -4.90 -1.65
CA SER A 66 6.83 -3.95 -0.54
C SER A 66 7.71 -2.72 -0.80
N ALA A 67 7.15 -1.53 -0.62
CA ALA A 67 7.79 -0.25 -0.84
C ALA A 67 8.06 0.43 0.52
N GLY A 68 8.92 -0.18 1.32
CA GLY A 68 9.26 0.27 2.67
C GLY A 68 8.63 -0.58 3.78
N ASP A 69 8.89 -0.17 5.02
CA ASP A 69 8.34 -0.79 6.21
C ASP A 69 6.88 -0.33 6.46
N PRO A 70 6.03 -1.16 7.09
CA PRO A 70 4.67 -0.76 7.43
C PRO A 70 4.65 0.40 8.43
N GLU A 71 3.87 1.44 8.14
CA GLU A 71 3.75 2.63 8.97
C GLU A 71 2.55 2.53 9.91
N TYR A 72 2.74 2.82 11.20
CA TYR A 72 1.62 2.87 12.15
C TYR A 72 1.15 4.31 12.38
N LYS A 73 -0.10 4.59 12.03
CA LYS A 73 -0.76 5.88 12.25
C LYS A 73 -1.72 5.77 13.43
N LYS A 74 -1.48 6.56 14.48
CA LYS A 74 -2.40 6.66 15.62
C LYS A 74 -3.66 7.43 15.18
N ASN A 75 -4.79 7.09 15.78
CA ASN A 75 -6.01 7.90 15.65
C ASN A 75 -5.74 9.34 16.15
N GLU A 76 -6.23 10.34 15.41
CA GLU A 76 -6.06 11.78 15.68
C GLU A 76 -6.44 12.20 17.11
N LYS A 77 -7.34 11.47 17.77
CA LYS A 77 -7.78 11.75 19.15
C LYS A 77 -6.72 11.40 20.20
N GLY A 78 -5.62 10.72 19.84
CA GLY A 78 -4.47 10.50 20.72
C GLY A 78 -4.73 9.67 21.98
N LEU A 79 -5.92 9.04 22.09
CA LEU A 79 -6.32 8.27 23.26
C LEU A 79 -5.46 7.00 23.41
N VAL A 80 -4.88 6.81 24.58
CA VAL A 80 -4.10 5.60 24.90
C VAL A 80 -5.01 4.37 24.78
N GLY A 81 -4.58 3.38 23.99
CA GLY A 81 -5.32 2.13 23.76
C GLY A 81 -6.37 2.18 22.65
N ALA A 82 -6.62 3.35 22.03
CA ALA A 82 -7.48 3.44 20.87
C ALA A 82 -6.85 2.72 19.65
N PRO A 83 -7.65 2.04 18.82
CA PRO A 83 -7.15 1.46 17.58
C PRO A 83 -6.64 2.56 16.64
N GLY A 84 -5.45 2.35 16.10
CA GLY A 84 -4.89 3.12 14.99
C GLY A 84 -5.01 2.34 13.69
N GLU A 85 -4.21 2.72 12.69
CA GLU A 85 -4.09 2.02 11.42
C GLU A 85 -2.63 1.65 11.17
N VAL A 86 -2.41 0.50 10.55
CA VAL A 86 -1.13 0.18 9.91
C VAL A 86 -1.31 0.32 8.41
N VAL A 87 -0.36 1.00 7.77
CA VAL A 87 -0.33 1.25 6.34
C VAL A 87 0.78 0.42 5.73
N PHE A 88 0.42 -0.45 4.79
CA PHE A 88 1.37 -1.19 3.97
C PHE A 88 1.42 -0.60 2.58
N THR A 89 2.61 -0.31 2.08
CA THR A 89 2.80 0.21 0.72
C THR A 89 3.46 -0.84 -0.15
N PHE A 90 2.89 -1.09 -1.32
CA PHE A 90 3.46 -1.95 -2.36
C PHE A 90 3.65 -1.16 -3.65
N LYS A 91 4.65 -1.52 -4.45
CA LYS A 91 4.84 -1.01 -5.79
C LYS A 91 4.53 -2.11 -6.81
N ALA A 92 3.68 -1.81 -7.79
CA ALA A 92 3.46 -2.67 -8.94
C ALA A 92 4.73 -2.68 -9.82
N LEU A 93 5.22 -3.87 -10.18
CA LEU A 93 6.48 -4.04 -10.91
C LEU A 93 6.26 -4.47 -12.34
N ASN A 94 5.83 -5.71 -12.56
CA ASN A 94 5.73 -6.33 -13.88
C ASN A 94 4.29 -6.76 -14.14
N ASN A 95 3.93 -6.81 -15.42
CA ASN A 95 2.63 -7.30 -15.85
C ASN A 95 2.40 -8.73 -15.35
N GLY A 96 1.20 -8.99 -14.85
CA GLY A 96 0.87 -10.25 -14.21
C GLY A 96 -0.24 -10.11 -13.18
N GLN A 97 -0.48 -11.17 -12.42
CA GLN A 97 -1.52 -11.17 -11.39
C GLN A 97 -1.03 -11.85 -10.12
N THR A 98 -1.43 -11.33 -8.97
CA THR A 98 -1.11 -11.93 -7.68
C THR A 98 -2.25 -11.80 -6.69
N ASN A 99 -2.38 -12.78 -5.80
CA ASN A 99 -3.28 -12.70 -4.66
C ASN A 99 -2.47 -12.23 -3.46
N LEU A 100 -2.72 -11.00 -3.01
CA LEU A 100 -2.17 -10.48 -1.77
C LEU A 100 -3.07 -10.88 -0.61
N VAL A 101 -2.52 -11.64 0.34
CA VAL A 101 -3.24 -12.07 1.54
C VAL A 101 -2.51 -11.56 2.79
N MET A 102 -3.26 -10.93 3.67
CA MET A 102 -2.79 -10.46 4.97
C MET A 102 -3.68 -10.98 6.10
N GLU A 103 -3.07 -11.28 7.23
CA GLU A 103 -3.75 -11.85 8.39
C GLU A 103 -3.46 -11.05 9.65
N TYR A 104 -4.50 -10.78 10.43
CA TYR A 104 -4.42 -10.16 11.74
C TYR A 104 -4.57 -11.22 12.83
N GLY A 105 -3.61 -11.27 13.75
CA GLY A 105 -3.62 -12.23 14.85
C GLY A 105 -2.48 -12.00 15.82
N SER A 106 -2.26 -12.92 16.76
CA SER A 106 -1.25 -12.77 17.81
C SER A 106 0.15 -12.64 17.25
N SER A 107 0.88 -11.58 17.63
CA SER A 107 2.27 -11.38 17.19
C SER A 107 3.24 -12.38 17.81
N HIS A 108 2.89 -12.95 18.98
CA HIS A 108 3.74 -13.85 19.75
C HIS A 108 3.53 -15.33 19.42
N ASN A 109 2.36 -15.68 18.86
CA ASN A 109 2.04 -17.06 18.50
C ASN A 109 1.28 -17.09 17.16
N THR A 110 1.98 -17.47 16.10
CA THR A 110 1.46 -17.62 14.73
C THR A 110 0.53 -18.83 14.56
N ASN A 111 0.53 -19.78 15.49
CA ASN A 111 -0.35 -20.95 15.45
C ASN A 111 -1.73 -20.67 16.06
N LYS A 112 -1.93 -19.51 16.70
CA LYS A 112 -3.26 -19.07 17.14
C LYS A 112 -4.10 -18.70 15.91
N GLU A 113 -5.42 -18.91 16.04
CA GLU A 113 -6.38 -18.57 14.99
C GLU A 113 -6.27 -17.12 14.53
N THR A 114 -6.39 -16.95 13.21
CA THR A 114 -6.44 -15.64 12.57
C THR A 114 -7.74 -14.92 12.96
N LEU A 115 -7.62 -13.72 13.51
CA LEU A 115 -8.78 -12.91 13.92
C LEU A 115 -9.44 -12.18 12.75
N LYS A 116 -8.63 -11.74 11.77
CA LYS A 116 -9.13 -11.08 10.55
C LYS A 116 -8.27 -11.42 9.35
N LYS A 117 -8.88 -11.46 8.16
CA LYS A 117 -8.16 -11.63 6.89
C LYS A 117 -8.48 -10.48 5.95
N PHE A 118 -7.47 -9.99 5.27
CA PHE A 118 -7.57 -9.07 4.15
C PHE A 118 -7.02 -9.78 2.90
N ARG A 119 -7.77 -9.75 1.80
CA ARG A 119 -7.37 -10.40 0.54
C ARG A 119 -7.73 -9.50 -0.62
N VAL A 120 -6.81 -9.29 -1.56
CA VAL A 120 -7.12 -8.68 -2.86
C VAL A 120 -6.40 -9.43 -3.97
N LYS A 121 -7.02 -9.49 -5.14
CA LYS A 121 -6.33 -9.88 -6.37
C LYS A 121 -5.77 -8.61 -7.01
N ILE A 122 -4.48 -8.53 -7.26
CA ILE A 122 -3.85 -7.42 -7.96
C ILE A 122 -3.52 -7.90 -9.37
N VAL A 123 -3.93 -7.13 -10.37
CA VAL A 123 -3.62 -7.34 -11.79
C VAL A 123 -2.83 -6.13 -12.26
N VAL A 124 -1.59 -6.38 -12.71
CA VAL A 124 -0.70 -5.37 -13.26
C VAL A 124 -0.74 -5.46 -14.78
N GLU A 125 -1.13 -4.38 -15.44
CA GLU A 125 -1.25 -4.28 -16.91
C GLU A 125 -0.82 -2.91 -17.47
#